data_AF-A0A7J6TU09-F1
#
_entry.id   AF-A0A7J6TU09-F1
#
_cell.length_a   1.000
_cell.length_b   1.000
_cell.length_c   1.000
_cell.angle_alpha   90.00
_cell.angle_beta   90.00
_cell.angle_gamma   90.00
#
_symmetry.space_group_name_H-M   'P 1'
#
loop_
_entity.id
_entity.type
_entity.pdbx_description
1 polymer ?
#
loop_
_entity_poly.entity_id
_entity_poly.type
_entity_poly.pdbx_seq_one_letter_code
_entity_poly.pdbx_strand_id
1 'polypeptide(L)'
;ISPFISHLPLGRDTTQFSTEDASGSTSQAANIMEALEVGATTFLIDEDTSATNFMIRDGRMQQLVSADKEPITPFLWRVRTLCERAGVSTIMVIGGSGDYFHVADTV
;
A
#
# COMPACT_ATOMS: atom_id res chain seq x y z
N ILE A 1 -7.37 -4.67 -7.12
CA ILE A 1 -6.37 -4.20 -6.13
C ILE A 1 -5.14 -5.13 -5.97
N SER A 2 -4.90 -6.03 -6.94
CA SER A 2 -3.84 -7.04 -6.91
C SER A 2 -2.39 -6.54 -6.76
N PRO A 3 -2.00 -5.29 -7.13
CA PRO A 3 -0.64 -4.81 -6.85
C PRO A 3 -0.28 -4.75 -5.37
N PHE A 4 -1.29 -4.65 -4.50
CA PHE A 4 -1.15 -4.52 -3.05
C PHE A 4 -1.69 -5.70 -2.27
N ILE A 5 -2.79 -6.32 -2.72
CA ILE A 5 -3.44 -7.41 -1.97
C ILE A 5 -3.43 -8.67 -2.82
N SER A 6 -2.98 -9.77 -2.25
CA SER A 6 -2.99 -11.11 -2.84
C SER A 6 -3.63 -12.11 -1.89
N HIS A 7 -4.01 -13.30 -2.37
CA HIS A 7 -4.38 -14.44 -1.53
C HIS A 7 -5.42 -14.14 -0.42
N LEU A 8 -6.50 -13.42 -0.78
CA LEU A 8 -7.58 -13.16 0.17
C LEU A 8 -8.22 -14.48 0.67
N PRO A 9 -8.74 -14.50 1.91
CA PRO A 9 -9.48 -15.65 2.43
C PRO A 9 -10.58 -16.10 1.47
N LEU A 10 -10.84 -17.40 1.44
CA LEU A 10 -11.81 -18.05 0.53
C LEU A 10 -11.44 -17.94 -0.96
N GLY A 11 -10.19 -17.59 -1.29
CA GLY A 11 -9.72 -17.52 -2.67
C GLY A 11 -10.37 -16.39 -3.48
N ARG A 12 -10.79 -15.31 -2.81
CA ARG A 12 -11.40 -14.16 -3.51
C ARG A 12 -10.41 -13.55 -4.49
N ASP A 13 -10.90 -13.25 -5.69
CA ASP A 13 -10.12 -12.61 -6.73
C ASP A 13 -9.81 -11.15 -6.37
N THR A 14 -8.55 -10.77 -6.51
CA THR A 14 -8.05 -9.42 -6.24
C THR A 14 -7.90 -8.58 -7.52
N THR A 15 -8.04 -9.20 -8.69
CA THR A 15 -8.04 -8.54 -10.01
C THR A 15 -9.39 -7.89 -10.32
N GLN A 16 -10.49 -8.51 -9.89
CA GLN A 16 -11.85 -7.97 -9.91
C GLN A 16 -12.46 -7.95 -8.50
N PHE A 17 -11.80 -7.21 -7.61
CA PHE A 17 -12.19 -7.16 -6.20
C PHE A 17 -13.50 -6.37 -6.01
N SER A 18 -14.42 -6.91 -5.21
CA SER A 18 -15.63 -6.23 -4.76
C SER A 18 -15.99 -6.68 -3.35
N THR A 19 -16.47 -5.73 -2.52
CA THR A 19 -16.94 -6.00 -1.17
C THR A 19 -17.82 -4.84 -0.68
N GLU A 20 -18.76 -5.13 0.22
CA GLU A 20 -19.54 -4.12 0.94
C GLU A 20 -18.94 -3.77 2.31
N ASP A 21 -17.90 -4.49 2.75
CA ASP A 21 -17.28 -4.35 4.07
C ASP A 21 -15.75 -4.47 3.96
N ALA A 22 -15.12 -3.41 3.48
CA ALA A 22 -13.68 -3.37 3.27
C ALA A 22 -12.93 -3.06 4.58
N SER A 23 -11.94 -3.89 4.92
CA SER A 23 -10.93 -3.55 5.94
C SER A 23 -10.12 -2.30 5.53
N GLY A 24 -9.47 -1.64 6.49
CA GLY A 24 -8.67 -0.43 6.24
C GLY A 24 -7.60 -0.60 5.15
N SER A 25 -6.84 -1.70 5.14
CA SER A 25 -5.84 -1.95 4.11
C SER A 25 -6.45 -2.22 2.73
N THR A 26 -7.59 -2.91 2.68
CA THR A 26 -8.26 -3.20 1.40
C THR A 26 -8.94 -1.96 0.82
N SER A 27 -9.55 -1.10 1.64
CA SER A 27 -10.14 0.15 1.18
C SER A 27 -9.06 1.14 0.74
N GLN A 28 -7.95 1.23 1.46
CA GLN A 28 -6.82 2.08 1.05
C GLN A 28 -6.16 1.57 -0.24
N ALA A 29 -5.99 0.25 -0.40
CA ALA A 29 -5.51 -0.34 -1.66
C ALA A 29 -6.47 -0.07 -2.82
N ALA A 30 -7.78 -0.12 -2.60
CA ALA A 30 -8.79 0.25 -3.59
C ALA A 30 -8.67 1.73 -3.97
N ASN A 31 -8.60 2.61 -2.98
CA ASN A 31 -8.49 4.05 -3.19
C ASN A 31 -7.27 4.44 -4.05
N ILE A 32 -6.11 3.82 -3.80
CA ILE A 32 -4.91 4.04 -4.64
C ILE A 32 -5.15 3.58 -6.08
N MET A 33 -5.74 2.40 -6.29
CA MET A 33 -6.00 1.88 -7.63
C MET A 33 -7.04 2.71 -8.39
N GLU A 34 -8.09 3.16 -7.71
CA GLU A 34 -9.12 4.06 -8.26
C GLU A 34 -8.52 5.42 -8.62
N ALA A 35 -7.65 5.97 -7.76
CA ALA A 35 -6.95 7.21 -8.04
C ALA A 35 -6.04 7.11 -9.28
N LEU A 36 -5.34 5.98 -9.45
CA LEU A 36 -4.60 5.70 -10.69
C LEU A 36 -5.51 5.62 -11.90
N GLU A 37 -6.66 4.95 -11.78
CA GLU A 37 -7.62 4.78 -12.88
C GLU A 37 -8.17 6.12 -13.38
N VAL A 38 -8.44 7.06 -12.47
CA VAL A 38 -8.89 8.42 -12.84
C VAL A 38 -7.75 9.36 -13.25
N GLY A 39 -6.50 8.88 -13.30
CA GLY A 39 -5.34 9.62 -13.80
C GLY A 39 -4.71 10.58 -12.79
N ALA A 40 -4.82 10.29 -11.49
CA ALA A 40 -4.11 11.07 -10.48
C ALA A 40 -2.58 10.97 -10.68
N THR A 41 -1.89 12.11 -10.64
CA THR A 41 -0.43 12.21 -10.82
C THR A 41 0.31 12.45 -9.50
N THR A 42 -0.41 12.61 -8.40
CA THR A 42 0.18 12.81 -7.07
C THR A 42 -0.74 12.23 -5.99
N PHE A 43 -0.15 11.49 -5.07
CA PHE A 43 -0.81 11.03 -3.84
C PHE A 43 -0.41 11.90 -2.66
N LEU A 44 -1.40 12.25 -1.85
CA LEU A 44 -1.23 12.91 -0.56
C LEU A 44 -1.66 11.91 0.51
N ILE A 45 -0.74 11.49 1.36
CA ILE A 45 -1.00 10.45 2.37
C ILE A 45 -0.63 10.98 3.75
N ASP A 46 -1.50 10.76 4.71
CA ASP A 46 -1.25 11.06 6.12
C ASP A 46 -1.20 9.74 6.90
N GLU A 47 -0.07 9.47 7.55
CA GLU A 47 0.14 8.25 8.34
C GLU A 47 -0.93 8.09 9.44
N ASP A 48 -1.36 9.19 10.07
CA ASP A 48 -2.30 9.15 11.20
C ASP A 48 -3.71 8.69 10.79
N THR A 49 -4.02 8.76 9.49
CA THR A 49 -5.32 8.35 8.92
C THR A 49 -5.21 7.13 8.01
N SER A 50 -4.03 6.52 7.92
CA SER A 50 -3.73 5.38 7.06
C SER A 50 -3.77 4.05 7.81
N ALA A 51 -4.01 2.96 7.08
CA ALA A 51 -3.91 1.62 7.62
C ALA A 51 -2.42 1.24 7.80
N THR A 52 -1.96 1.10 9.05
CA THR A 52 -0.54 0.82 9.37
C THR A 52 0.00 -0.41 8.65
N ASN A 53 -0.79 -1.49 8.57
CA ASN A 53 -0.42 -2.73 7.89
C ASN A 53 -0.34 -2.60 6.36
N PHE A 54 -0.94 -1.57 5.78
CA PHE A 54 -0.79 -1.22 4.37
C PHE A 54 0.45 -0.37 4.14
N MET A 55 0.78 0.54 5.06
CA MET A 55 1.91 1.46 4.88
C MET A 55 3.25 0.71 4.97
N ILE A 56 3.44 -0.07 6.03
CA ILE A 56 4.73 -0.68 6.35
C ILE A 56 4.60 -2.13 6.80
N ARG A 57 5.74 -2.80 6.84
CA ARG A 57 5.87 -4.12 7.46
C ARG A 57 7.24 -4.21 8.15
N ASP A 58 7.22 -4.13 9.47
CA ASP A 58 8.45 -4.14 10.26
C ASP A 58 9.20 -5.47 10.17
N GLY A 59 10.50 -5.45 10.50
CA GLY A 59 11.37 -6.62 10.44
C GLY A 59 10.98 -7.76 11.37
N ARG A 60 10.30 -7.48 12.50
CA ARG A 60 9.84 -8.53 13.43
C ARG A 60 8.66 -9.29 12.84
N MET A 61 7.71 -8.59 12.24
CA MET A 61 6.58 -9.20 11.54
C MET A 61 7.02 -10.05 10.35
N GLN A 62 8.07 -9.64 9.64
CA GLN A 62 8.66 -10.46 8.56
C GLN A 62 9.33 -11.73 9.08
N GLN A 63 9.93 -11.71 10.28
CA GLN A 63 10.50 -12.90 10.92
C GLN A 63 9.42 -13.84 11.46
N LEU A 64 8.29 -13.28 11.93
CA LEU A 64 7.19 -14.04 12.52
C LEU A 64 6.28 -14.69 11.46
N VAL A 65 5.93 -13.93 10.42
CA VAL A 65 5.04 -14.36 9.33
C VAL A 65 5.85 -14.33 8.05
N SER A 66 5.96 -15.47 7.38
CA SER A 66 6.69 -15.57 6.12
C SER A 66 5.99 -14.77 5.01
N ALA A 67 6.74 -14.30 4.02
CA ALA A 67 6.22 -13.41 2.98
C ALA A 67 5.08 -14.06 2.16
N ASP A 68 5.13 -15.37 1.93
CA ASP A 68 4.10 -16.17 1.24
C ASP A 68 2.77 -16.27 2.00
N LYS A 69 2.78 -15.98 3.31
CA LYS A 69 1.59 -16.01 4.17
C LYS A 69 1.01 -14.62 4.46
N GLU A 70 1.68 -13.58 3.98
CA GLU A 70 1.20 -12.20 4.14
C GLU A 70 0.51 -11.74 2.84
N PRO A 71 -0.82 -11.55 2.86
CA PRO A 71 -1.54 -11.14 1.67
C PRO A 71 -1.21 -9.71 1.23
N ILE A 72 -0.72 -8.87 2.15
CA ILE A 72 -0.49 -7.44 1.92
C ILE A 72 0.95 -7.18 1.49
N THR A 73 1.10 -6.59 0.30
CA THR A 73 2.33 -5.92 -0.13
C THR A 73 2.27 -4.45 0.33
N PRO A 74 3.18 -4.00 1.21
CA PRO A 74 3.14 -2.65 1.74
C PRO A 74 3.32 -1.57 0.66
N PHE A 75 2.72 -0.39 0.89
CA PHE A 75 2.87 0.77 0.02
C PHE A 75 4.33 1.20 -0.12
N LEU A 76 5.12 1.08 0.95
CA LEU A 76 6.57 1.28 0.94
C LEU A 76 7.27 0.55 -0.22
N TRP A 77 6.82 -0.66 -0.58
CA TRP A 77 7.44 -1.46 -1.63
C TRP A 77 6.98 -1.07 -3.04
N ARG A 78 5.91 -0.27 -3.15
CA ARG A 78 5.35 0.18 -4.43
C ARG A 78 5.63 1.64 -4.74
N VAL A 79 5.89 2.49 -3.74
CA VAL A 79 6.02 3.95 -3.91
C VAL A 79 7.06 4.34 -4.98
N ARG A 80 8.24 3.70 -5.01
CA ARG A 80 9.24 3.95 -6.07
C ARG A 80 8.76 3.55 -7.44
N THR A 81 8.10 2.39 -7.56
CA THR A 81 7.56 1.93 -8.84
C THR A 81 6.47 2.87 -9.36
N LEU A 82 5.63 3.39 -8.46
CA LEU A 82 4.60 4.38 -8.80
C LEU A 82 5.23 5.67 -9.33
N CYS A 83 6.27 6.19 -8.67
CA CYS A 83 6.98 7.36 -9.13
C CYS A 83 7.69 7.13 -10.47
N GLU A 84 8.51 6.09 -10.57
CA GLU A 84 9.42 5.88 -11.71
C GLU A 84 8.72 5.32 -12.94
N ARG A 85 7.70 4.46 -12.78
CA ARG A 85 7.02 3.79 -13.90
C ARG A 85 5.66 4.36 -14.22
N ALA A 86 4.91 4.80 -13.20
CA ALA A 86 3.58 5.37 -13.41
C ALA A 86 3.60 6.91 -13.45
N GLY A 87 4.74 7.56 -13.12
CA GLY A 87 4.84 9.02 -13.09
C GLY A 87 4.02 9.67 -11.98
N VAL A 88 3.73 8.92 -10.90
CA VAL A 88 2.88 9.38 -9.80
C VAL A 88 3.74 9.71 -8.59
N SER A 89 3.81 11.00 -8.25
CA SER A 89 4.52 11.48 -7.07
C SER A 89 3.76 11.15 -5.78
N THR A 90 4.44 11.15 -4.65
CA THR A 90 3.80 10.99 -3.33
C THR A 90 4.36 12.02 -2.36
N ILE A 91 3.47 12.74 -1.68
CA ILE A 91 3.79 13.58 -0.52
C ILE A 91 3.13 12.90 0.69
N MET A 92 3.91 12.69 1.75
CA MET A 92 3.46 11.95 2.91
C MET A 92 3.78 12.68 4.21
N VAL A 93 2.79 12.76 5.11
CA VAL A 93 3.02 13.10 6.51
C VAL A 93 3.35 11.81 7.25
N ILE A 94 4.51 11.76 7.88
CA ILE A 94 5.07 10.57 8.53
C ILE A 94 5.70 11.00 9.87
N GLY A 95 5.51 10.19 10.90
CA GLY A 95 6.16 10.34 12.20
C GLY A 95 6.43 9.02 12.93
N GLY A 96 5.71 7.94 12.59
CA GLY A 96 5.79 6.64 13.26
C GLY A 96 6.79 5.66 12.64
N SER A 97 7.12 5.82 11.36
CA SER A 97 7.96 4.85 10.63
C SER A 97 9.07 5.48 9.79
N GLY A 98 10.33 5.25 10.16
CA GLY A 98 11.50 5.73 9.42
C GLY A 98 11.82 4.98 8.12
N ASP A 99 11.13 3.87 7.82
CA ASP A 99 11.45 3.02 6.66
C ASP A 99 11.35 3.76 5.32
N TYR A 100 10.53 4.79 5.24
CA TYR A 100 10.38 5.62 4.03
C TYR A 100 11.60 6.47 3.70
N PHE A 101 12.52 6.71 4.64
CA PHE A 101 13.75 7.47 4.38
C PHE A 101 14.62 6.80 3.30
N HIS A 102 14.53 5.48 3.14
CA HIS A 102 15.29 4.75 2.12
C HIS A 102 14.79 4.98 0.69
N VAL A 103 13.55 5.47 0.53
CA VAL A 103 12.89 5.62 -0.78
C VAL A 103 12.48 7.07 -1.06
N ALA A 104 12.61 7.97 -0.09
CA ALA A 104 12.26 9.37 -0.24
C ALA A 104 13.34 10.14 -1.03
N ASP A 105 12.90 10.98 -1.97
CA ASP A 105 13.79 11.93 -2.65
C ASP A 105 14.06 13.17 -1.79
N THR A 106 13.18 13.49 -0.84
CA THR A 106 13.29 14.63 0.10
C THR A 106 12.59 14.29 1.41
N VAL A 107 13.19 14.73 2.53
CA VAL A 107 12.67 14.60 3.91
C VAL A 107 12.66 15.98 4.56
#